data_AF-A0A377FAI8-F1
#
_entry.id   AF-A0A377FAI8-F1
#
_cell.length_a   1.000
_cell.length_b   1.000
_cell.length_c   1.000
_cell.angle_alpha   90.00
_cell.angle_beta   90.00
_cell.angle_gamma   90.00
#
_symmetry.space_group_name_H-M   'P 1'
#
loop_
_entity.id
_entity.type
_entity.pdbx_description
1 polymer ?
#
loop_
_entity_poly.entity_id
_entity_poly.type
_entity_poly.pdbx_seq_one_letter_code
_entity_poly.pdbx_strand_id
1 'polypeptide(L)'
;MDGASKFVRGDAIAGMMILAINLIGGVCIGIFKYNLSADAAFQQYVLMTIGDGLVAQIPSLLLSTAAAIIVTRVSDNGDIAHDVRNQLLASPSVLYTATGIMFVLAVVPGMPHLPFLLFSALLGFTGWRMSKQPLAAEAEEKSLETLTRTITETSEQQVSWETIPLIEPISLSLGYKLVALVDKAQGNPLTQRIRGVRQVISDGNGVLLPEIRIRENFRLKPSQYAIFINGIKADEADIPADKLMALPSSETYGEIDGVLGNDPAYGMPVTWIQPAQKAKALNMGYQVIDSASVIATHVNKIVRSYIPDLFNYDDITQLHNRLASMAPRLAEDLSAALNYSQLLKVYRALLTEGVSLRDIVTIATVLVASSAVTKDHILLAADVRLALRRSITHPFVRKQELTVYTLNNELENLLTNVVNQAQQGGKVMLDSVPVDPNMLNQFQSTMPQVKEQMKAAGKDPVLLVPPQLRPLLARYARLFAPGLHVLSYNEVPDELELKIMGALM
;
A
#
# COMPACT_ATOMS: atom_id res chain seq x y z
N MET A 1 -13.46 -27.71 -16.55
CA MET A 1 -13.28 -28.20 -17.95
C MET A 1 -11.81 -28.44 -18.37
N ASP A 2 -10.81 -27.84 -17.71
CA ASP A 2 -9.39 -27.98 -18.10
C ASP A 2 -8.83 -29.43 -17.95
N GLY A 3 -9.40 -30.23 -17.04
CA GLY A 3 -9.06 -31.65 -16.90
C GLY A 3 -9.50 -32.51 -18.09
N ALA A 4 -10.76 -32.43 -18.51
CA ALA A 4 -11.29 -33.25 -19.60
C ALA A 4 -10.63 -32.94 -20.96
N SER A 5 -10.33 -31.67 -21.24
CA SER A 5 -9.58 -31.25 -22.43
C SER A 5 -8.16 -31.84 -22.46
N LYS A 6 -7.45 -31.84 -21.32
CA LYS A 6 -6.12 -32.45 -21.20
C LYS A 6 -6.15 -33.98 -21.31
N PHE A 7 -7.19 -34.65 -20.80
CA PHE A 7 -7.37 -36.09 -20.94
C PHE A 7 -7.64 -36.52 -22.39
N VAL A 8 -8.53 -35.84 -23.12
CA VAL A 8 -8.84 -36.18 -24.52
C VAL A 8 -7.66 -35.89 -25.44
N ARG A 9 -6.92 -34.80 -25.19
CA ARG A 9 -5.71 -34.48 -25.96
C ARG A 9 -4.59 -35.47 -25.69
N GLY A 10 -4.43 -35.93 -24.43
CA GLY A 10 -3.50 -36.98 -24.05
C GLY A 10 -3.82 -38.33 -24.70
N ASP A 11 -5.10 -38.73 -24.71
CA ASP A 11 -5.57 -39.98 -25.32
C ASP A 11 -5.38 -39.97 -26.84
N ALA A 12 -5.68 -38.86 -27.52
CA ALA A 12 -5.47 -38.72 -28.96
C ALA A 12 -3.98 -38.79 -29.36
N ILE A 13 -3.09 -38.18 -28.56
CA ILE A 13 -1.64 -38.23 -28.81
C ILE A 13 -1.12 -39.66 -28.58
N ALA A 14 -1.55 -40.32 -27.49
CA ALA A 14 -1.17 -41.70 -27.20
C ALA A 14 -1.67 -42.66 -28.29
N GLY A 15 -2.92 -42.52 -28.74
CA GLY A 15 -3.50 -43.31 -29.82
C GLY A 15 -2.74 -43.17 -31.13
N MET A 16 -2.35 -41.95 -31.53
CA MET A 16 -1.52 -41.73 -32.73
C MET A 16 -0.13 -42.37 -32.60
N MET A 17 0.50 -42.31 -31.42
CA MET A 17 1.80 -42.97 -31.20
C MET A 17 1.68 -44.49 -31.28
N ILE A 18 0.66 -45.09 -30.67
CA ILE A 18 0.42 -46.54 -30.73
C ILE A 18 0.18 -46.99 -32.16
N LEU A 19 -0.63 -46.25 -32.92
CA LEU A 19 -0.92 -46.53 -34.32
C LEU A 19 0.37 -46.50 -35.17
N ALA A 20 1.20 -45.48 -35.00
CA ALA A 20 2.48 -45.37 -35.69
C ALA A 20 3.45 -46.52 -35.34
N ILE A 21 3.53 -46.88 -34.06
CA ILE A 21 4.40 -47.97 -33.59
C ILE A 21 3.92 -49.32 -34.14
N ASN A 22 2.62 -49.61 -34.06
CA ASN A 22 2.05 -50.87 -34.55
C ASN A 22 2.20 -51.00 -36.07
N LEU A 23 2.02 -49.90 -36.81
CA LEU A 23 2.21 -49.88 -38.24
C LEU A 23 3.67 -50.16 -38.62
N ILE A 24 4.60 -49.34 -38.12
CA ILE A 24 6.01 -49.43 -38.51
C ILE A 24 6.62 -50.73 -37.98
N GLY A 25 6.38 -51.04 -36.70
CA GLY A 25 6.87 -52.26 -36.06
C GLY A 25 6.29 -53.52 -36.70
N GLY A 26 4.99 -53.55 -36.98
CA GLY A 26 4.32 -54.66 -37.64
C GLY A 26 4.89 -54.93 -39.04
N VAL A 27 5.07 -53.88 -39.85
CA VAL A 27 5.67 -54.01 -41.20
C VAL A 27 7.12 -54.50 -41.11
N CYS A 28 7.94 -53.93 -40.22
CA CYS A 28 9.32 -54.37 -40.02
C CYS A 28 9.42 -55.83 -39.56
N ILE A 29 8.60 -56.24 -38.61
CA ILE A 29 8.56 -57.63 -38.13
C ILE A 29 8.07 -58.57 -39.24
N GLY A 30 7.06 -58.17 -40.01
CA GLY A 30 6.56 -58.94 -41.15
C GLY A 30 7.66 -59.24 -42.17
N ILE A 31 8.45 -58.23 -42.52
CA ILE A 31 9.56 -58.36 -43.48
C ILE A 31 10.72 -59.16 -42.87
N PHE A 32 11.25 -58.74 -41.72
CA PHE A 32 12.51 -59.27 -41.20
C PHE A 32 12.37 -60.59 -40.44
N LYS A 33 11.25 -60.83 -39.75
CA LYS A 33 11.06 -62.02 -38.92
C LYS A 33 10.25 -63.10 -39.62
N TYR A 34 9.25 -62.72 -40.41
CA TYR A 34 8.34 -63.66 -41.08
C TYR A 34 8.62 -63.82 -42.59
N ASN A 35 9.66 -63.17 -43.13
CA ASN A 35 10.06 -63.23 -44.55
C ASN A 35 8.92 -62.88 -45.53
N LEU A 36 7.96 -62.06 -45.10
CA LEU A 36 6.90 -61.56 -45.98
C LEU A 36 7.49 -60.53 -46.96
N SER A 37 6.96 -60.50 -48.18
CA SER A 37 7.29 -59.41 -49.11
C SER A 37 6.81 -58.07 -48.53
N ALA A 38 7.52 -56.99 -48.83
CA ALA A 38 7.22 -55.67 -48.27
C ALA A 38 5.77 -55.22 -48.56
N ASP A 39 5.27 -55.52 -49.75
CA ASP A 39 3.89 -55.20 -50.15
C ASP A 39 2.85 -55.99 -49.33
N ALA A 40 3.05 -57.30 -49.15
CA ALA A 40 2.15 -58.14 -48.37
C ALA A 40 2.17 -57.76 -46.87
N ALA A 41 3.36 -57.47 -46.33
CA ALA A 41 3.50 -57.00 -44.96
C ALA A 41 2.80 -55.64 -44.76
N PHE A 42 2.92 -54.73 -45.72
CA PHE A 42 2.26 -53.43 -45.65
C PHE A 42 0.73 -53.58 -45.64
N GLN A 43 0.14 -54.31 -46.59
CA GLN A 43 -1.32 -54.48 -46.63
C GLN A 43 -1.88 -55.11 -45.34
N GLN A 44 -1.25 -56.18 -44.85
CA GLN A 44 -1.75 -56.92 -43.69
C GLN A 44 -1.68 -56.08 -42.41
N TYR A 45 -0.53 -55.47 -42.12
CA TYR A 45 -0.33 -54.73 -40.87
C TYR A 45 -0.98 -53.34 -40.91
N VAL A 46 -1.12 -52.70 -42.07
CA VAL A 46 -1.93 -51.48 -42.20
C VAL A 46 -3.40 -51.77 -41.93
N LEU A 47 -3.97 -52.83 -42.51
CA LEU A 47 -5.38 -53.17 -42.32
C LEU A 47 -5.69 -53.49 -40.86
N MET A 48 -4.83 -54.28 -40.19
CA MET A 48 -4.95 -54.54 -38.75
C MET A 48 -4.83 -53.26 -37.91
N THR A 49 -3.92 -52.36 -38.26
CA THR A 49 -3.69 -51.11 -37.52
C THR A 49 -4.84 -50.11 -37.66
N ILE A 50 -5.44 -50.00 -38.85
CA ILE A 50 -6.66 -49.19 -39.06
C ILE A 50 -7.82 -49.78 -38.28
N GLY A 51 -7.97 -51.11 -38.27
CA GLY A 51 -8.99 -51.80 -37.48
C GLY A 51 -8.85 -51.52 -35.98
N ASP A 52 -7.64 -51.64 -35.43
CA ASP A 52 -7.35 -51.34 -34.03
C ASP A 52 -7.62 -49.87 -33.67
N GLY A 53 -7.22 -48.94 -34.55
CA GLY A 53 -7.51 -47.52 -34.41
C GLY A 53 -9.01 -47.20 -34.39
N LEU A 54 -9.81 -47.84 -35.25
CA LEU A 54 -11.26 -47.63 -35.27
C LEU A 54 -11.96 -48.23 -34.04
N VAL A 55 -11.53 -49.41 -33.59
CA VAL A 55 -12.08 -50.10 -32.41
C VAL A 55 -11.76 -49.36 -31.11
N ALA A 56 -10.57 -48.75 -31.01
CA ALA A 56 -10.19 -47.98 -29.82
C ALA A 56 -10.81 -46.57 -29.82
N GLN A 57 -10.80 -45.87 -30.96
CA GLN A 57 -11.08 -44.45 -30.98
C GLN A 57 -12.58 -44.12 -30.98
N ILE A 58 -13.41 -44.90 -31.68
CA ILE A 58 -14.86 -44.62 -31.78
C ILE A 58 -15.54 -44.72 -30.41
N PRO A 59 -15.33 -45.78 -29.60
CA PRO A 59 -15.91 -45.86 -28.26
C PRO A 59 -15.36 -44.78 -27.32
N SER A 60 -14.06 -44.47 -27.38
CA SER A 60 -13.44 -43.41 -26.56
C SER A 60 -14.09 -42.05 -26.84
N LEU A 61 -14.29 -41.71 -28.12
CA LEU A 61 -14.95 -40.45 -28.53
C LEU A 61 -16.40 -40.38 -28.04
N LEU A 62 -17.16 -41.47 -28.18
CA LEU A 62 -18.54 -41.54 -27.70
C LEU A 62 -18.62 -41.42 -26.18
N LEU A 63 -17.73 -42.09 -25.44
CA LEU A 63 -17.69 -42.08 -23.98
C LEU A 63 -17.25 -40.71 -23.44
N SER A 64 -16.27 -40.07 -24.08
CA SER A 64 -15.85 -38.70 -23.77
C SER A 64 -16.98 -37.69 -23.97
N THR A 65 -17.70 -37.80 -25.11
CA THR A 65 -18.82 -36.91 -25.42
C THR A 65 -19.98 -37.12 -24.46
N ALA A 66 -20.31 -38.38 -24.14
CA ALA A 66 -21.35 -38.70 -23.16
C ALA A 66 -20.98 -38.21 -21.74
N ALA A 67 -19.73 -38.38 -21.32
CA ALA A 67 -19.24 -37.88 -20.04
C ALA A 67 -19.28 -36.34 -19.98
N ALA A 68 -18.91 -35.65 -21.07
CA ALA A 68 -19.01 -34.19 -21.17
C ALA A 68 -20.47 -33.71 -21.05
N ILE A 69 -21.41 -34.41 -21.70
CA ILE A 69 -22.85 -34.13 -21.60
C ILE A 69 -23.39 -34.39 -20.18
N ILE A 70 -22.93 -35.46 -19.51
CA ILE A 70 -23.36 -35.78 -18.14
C ILE A 70 -22.80 -34.77 -17.12
N VAL A 71 -21.54 -34.36 -17.27
CA VAL A 71 -20.90 -33.40 -16.34
C VAL A 71 -21.49 -32.01 -16.48
N THR A 72 -21.90 -31.61 -17.69
CA THR A 72 -22.59 -30.32 -17.92
C THR A 72 -24.02 -30.30 -17.38
N ARG A 73 -24.67 -31.46 -17.24
CA ARG A 73 -26.01 -31.61 -16.64
C ARG A 73 -26.10 -31.22 -15.15
N VAL A 74 -24.99 -31.22 -14.40
CA VAL A 74 -24.99 -30.90 -12.95
C VAL A 74 -25.06 -29.39 -12.69
N SER A 75 -24.89 -28.57 -13.73
CA SER A 75 -24.74 -27.12 -13.54
C SER A 75 -25.87 -26.26 -14.12
N ASP A 76 -26.77 -26.77 -14.97
CA ASP A 76 -27.90 -25.99 -15.48
C ASP A 76 -29.15 -26.84 -15.81
N ASN A 77 -30.34 -26.34 -15.44
CA ASN A 77 -31.66 -26.99 -15.63
C ASN A 77 -32.25 -26.81 -17.06
N GLY A 78 -31.41 -26.53 -18.07
CA GLY A 78 -31.83 -26.27 -19.45
C GLY A 78 -31.87 -27.52 -20.34
N ASP A 79 -32.77 -27.52 -21.33
CA ASP A 79 -33.00 -28.65 -22.24
C ASP A 79 -31.93 -28.64 -23.37
N ILE A 80 -30.84 -29.40 -23.20
CA ILE A 80 -29.66 -29.43 -24.11
C ILE A 80 -30.06 -29.65 -25.58
N ALA A 81 -31.13 -30.39 -25.86
CA ALA A 81 -31.63 -30.60 -27.22
C ALA A 81 -32.04 -29.28 -27.90
N HIS A 82 -32.57 -28.33 -27.11
CA HIS A 82 -32.95 -27.00 -27.59
C HIS A 82 -31.73 -26.13 -27.86
N ASP A 83 -30.71 -26.19 -26.99
CA ASP A 83 -29.48 -25.39 -27.12
C ASP A 83 -28.57 -25.88 -28.24
N VAL A 84 -28.42 -27.20 -28.38
CA VAL A 84 -27.66 -27.81 -29.48
C VAL A 84 -28.34 -27.55 -30.82
N ARG A 85 -29.69 -27.61 -30.88
CA ARG A 85 -30.43 -27.24 -32.09
C ARG A 85 -30.22 -25.78 -32.45
N ASN A 86 -30.27 -24.89 -31.47
CA ASN A 86 -30.08 -23.47 -31.70
C ASN A 86 -28.64 -23.16 -32.12
N GLN A 87 -27.62 -23.73 -31.49
CA GLN A 87 -26.21 -23.41 -31.80
C GLN A 87 -25.70 -24.03 -33.11
N LEU A 88 -26.05 -25.29 -33.41
CA LEU A 88 -25.59 -25.94 -34.65
C LEU A 88 -26.26 -25.35 -35.90
N LEU A 89 -27.52 -24.92 -35.78
CA LEU A 89 -28.25 -24.30 -36.88
C LEU A 89 -28.14 -22.77 -36.90
N ALA A 90 -27.55 -22.10 -35.90
CA ALA A 90 -27.45 -20.63 -35.86
C ALA A 90 -26.23 -20.04 -36.57
N SER A 91 -25.20 -20.84 -36.89
CA SER A 91 -23.98 -20.31 -37.52
C SER A 91 -23.93 -20.62 -39.03
N PRO A 92 -24.06 -19.60 -39.91
CA PRO A 92 -24.03 -19.82 -41.37
C PRO A 92 -22.71 -20.48 -41.83
N SER A 93 -21.61 -20.17 -41.15
CA SER A 93 -20.27 -20.67 -41.41
C SER A 93 -20.16 -22.20 -41.34
N VAL A 94 -20.82 -22.83 -40.35
CA VAL A 94 -20.81 -24.29 -40.17
C VAL A 94 -21.64 -24.99 -41.25
N LEU A 95 -22.76 -24.39 -41.65
CA LEU A 95 -23.58 -24.91 -42.74
C LEU A 95 -22.85 -24.86 -44.08
N TYR A 96 -22.06 -23.83 -44.34
CA TYR A 96 -21.23 -23.74 -45.55
C TYR A 96 -20.08 -24.74 -45.58
N THR A 97 -19.39 -24.97 -44.45
CA THR A 97 -18.34 -26.00 -44.40
C THR A 97 -18.92 -27.40 -44.59
N ALA A 98 -20.05 -27.71 -43.95
CA ALA A 98 -20.77 -28.97 -44.17
C ALA A 98 -21.22 -29.13 -45.64
N THR A 99 -21.72 -28.06 -46.26
CA THR A 99 -22.08 -28.03 -47.69
C THR A 99 -20.89 -28.40 -48.58
N GLY A 100 -19.72 -27.82 -48.30
CA GLY A 100 -18.48 -28.10 -49.04
C GLY A 100 -18.01 -29.53 -48.88
N ILE A 101 -18.06 -30.08 -47.66
CA ILE A 101 -17.70 -31.49 -47.41
C ILE A 101 -18.65 -32.42 -48.15
N MET A 102 -19.97 -32.19 -48.06
CA MET A 102 -20.98 -32.99 -48.76
C MET A 102 -20.82 -32.92 -50.29
N PHE A 103 -20.43 -31.76 -50.82
CA PHE A 103 -20.13 -31.59 -52.24
C PHE A 103 -18.88 -32.38 -52.66
N VAL A 104 -17.80 -32.30 -51.88
CA VAL A 104 -16.57 -33.05 -52.16
C VAL A 104 -16.85 -34.55 -52.13
N LEU A 105 -17.57 -35.05 -51.14
CA LEU A 105 -17.99 -36.46 -51.06
C LEU A 105 -18.87 -36.86 -52.25
N ALA A 106 -19.72 -35.96 -52.75
CA ALA A 106 -20.52 -36.19 -53.93
C ALA A 106 -19.69 -36.30 -55.23
N VAL A 107 -18.43 -35.87 -55.26
CA VAL A 107 -17.56 -35.96 -56.44
C VAL A 107 -16.69 -37.22 -56.40
N VAL A 108 -16.54 -37.86 -55.24
CA VAL A 108 -15.72 -39.08 -55.09
C VAL A 108 -16.38 -40.27 -55.80
N PRO A 109 -15.70 -40.93 -56.76
CA PRO A 109 -16.25 -42.07 -57.48
C PRO A 109 -16.48 -43.27 -56.54
N GLY A 110 -17.68 -43.85 -56.57
CA GLY A 110 -18.08 -44.98 -55.71
C GLY A 110 -19.15 -44.65 -54.67
N MET A 111 -19.50 -43.37 -54.48
CA MET A 111 -20.60 -42.93 -53.60
C MET A 111 -21.86 -42.55 -54.40
N PRO A 112 -23.07 -42.69 -53.84
CA PRO A 112 -24.30 -42.27 -54.51
C PRO A 112 -24.33 -40.74 -54.65
N HIS A 113 -23.97 -40.25 -55.83
CA HIS A 113 -23.79 -38.82 -56.13
C HIS A 113 -25.06 -37.97 -55.92
N LEU A 114 -26.22 -38.52 -56.28
CA LEU A 114 -27.52 -37.82 -56.24
C LEU A 114 -27.94 -37.38 -54.81
N PRO A 115 -27.96 -38.27 -53.79
CA PRO A 115 -28.25 -37.89 -52.42
C PRO A 115 -27.32 -36.80 -51.87
N PHE A 116 -26.00 -36.92 -52.09
CA PHE A 116 -25.04 -35.97 -51.53
C PHE A 116 -25.10 -34.60 -52.19
N LEU A 117 -25.33 -34.53 -53.51
CA LEU A 117 -25.60 -33.27 -54.19
C LEU A 117 -26.89 -32.60 -53.68
N LEU A 118 -27.94 -33.39 -53.42
CA LEU A 118 -29.21 -32.88 -52.93
C LEU A 118 -29.10 -32.32 -51.50
N PHE A 119 -28.40 -33.02 -50.61
CA PHE A 119 -28.11 -32.52 -49.26
C PHE A 119 -27.19 -31.30 -49.27
N SER A 120 -26.17 -31.29 -50.13
CA SER A 120 -25.29 -30.14 -50.31
C SER A 120 -26.09 -28.91 -50.78
N ALA A 121 -26.96 -29.07 -51.78
CA ALA A 121 -27.83 -27.98 -52.24
C ALA A 121 -28.77 -27.48 -51.15
N LEU A 122 -29.34 -28.38 -50.35
CA LEU A 122 -30.25 -28.04 -49.27
C LEU A 122 -29.55 -27.28 -48.13
N LEU A 123 -28.38 -27.75 -47.69
CA LEU A 123 -27.57 -27.09 -46.67
C LEU A 123 -27.02 -25.74 -47.16
N GLY A 124 -26.62 -25.66 -48.43
CA GLY A 124 -26.18 -24.41 -49.05
C GLY A 124 -27.31 -23.37 -49.12
N PHE A 125 -28.53 -23.82 -49.43
CA PHE A 125 -29.71 -22.96 -49.47
C PHE A 125 -30.12 -22.46 -48.07
N THR A 126 -30.08 -23.33 -47.04
CA THR A 126 -30.38 -22.92 -45.67
C THR A 126 -29.33 -21.95 -45.12
N GLY A 127 -28.04 -22.20 -45.37
CA GLY A 127 -26.96 -21.28 -45.03
C GLY A 127 -27.11 -19.92 -45.72
N TRP A 128 -27.45 -19.89 -47.01
CA TRP A 128 -27.67 -18.66 -47.77
C TRP A 128 -28.88 -17.85 -47.31
N ARG A 129 -29.99 -18.53 -46.99
CA ARG A 129 -31.19 -17.87 -46.47
C ARG A 129 -30.95 -17.27 -45.08
N MET A 130 -30.15 -17.94 -44.26
CA MET A 130 -29.81 -17.48 -42.91
C MET A 130 -28.81 -16.32 -42.92
N SER A 131 -27.86 -16.33 -43.86
CA SER A 131 -26.91 -15.23 -44.08
C SER A 131 -27.56 -13.93 -44.58
N LYS A 132 -28.84 -13.95 -45.00
CA LYS A 132 -29.60 -12.78 -45.46
C LYS A 132 -30.42 -12.08 -44.36
N GLN A 133 -30.43 -12.57 -43.12
CA GLN A 133 -30.97 -11.81 -41.99
C GLN A 133 -29.96 -10.73 -41.54
N PRO A 134 -30.39 -9.50 -41.23
CA PRO A 134 -29.51 -8.36 -41.08
C PRO A 134 -28.53 -8.51 -39.89
N LEU A 135 -27.29 -8.04 -40.11
CA LEU A 135 -26.10 -8.00 -39.26
C LEU A 135 -26.25 -7.27 -37.89
N ALA A 136 -27.41 -7.34 -37.22
CA ALA A 136 -27.57 -6.88 -35.84
C ALA A 136 -27.13 -7.94 -34.82
N ALA A 137 -27.18 -9.24 -35.18
CA ALA A 137 -26.86 -10.34 -34.28
C ALA A 137 -25.34 -10.55 -34.07
N GLU A 138 -24.47 -10.33 -35.06
CA GLU A 138 -23.00 -10.53 -34.88
C GLU A 138 -22.36 -9.50 -33.93
N ALA A 139 -22.93 -8.29 -33.82
CA ALA A 139 -22.49 -7.28 -32.85
C ALA A 139 -22.97 -7.62 -31.44
N GLU A 140 -24.18 -8.17 -31.32
CA GLU A 140 -24.76 -8.61 -30.05
C GLU A 140 -24.12 -9.91 -29.55
N GLU A 141 -23.78 -10.86 -30.42
CA GLU A 141 -23.18 -12.15 -30.10
C GLU A 141 -21.70 -12.02 -29.71
N LYS A 142 -20.92 -11.14 -30.37
CA LYS A 142 -19.59 -10.75 -29.85
C LYS A 142 -19.69 -10.02 -28.53
N SER A 143 -20.69 -9.15 -28.36
CA SER A 143 -20.89 -8.44 -27.09
C SER A 143 -21.30 -9.40 -25.97
N LEU A 144 -22.16 -10.38 -26.25
CA LEU A 144 -22.64 -11.40 -25.34
C LEU A 144 -21.58 -12.47 -25.06
N GLU A 145 -20.74 -12.87 -26.03
CA GLU A 145 -19.57 -13.72 -25.75
C GLU A 145 -18.52 -12.98 -24.90
N THR A 146 -18.30 -11.68 -25.14
CA THR A 146 -17.46 -10.88 -24.24
C THR A 146 -18.10 -10.67 -22.88
N LEU A 147 -19.40 -10.40 -22.77
CA LEU A 147 -20.13 -10.24 -21.51
C LEU A 147 -20.19 -11.56 -20.75
N THR A 148 -20.44 -12.69 -21.41
CA THR A 148 -20.51 -14.01 -20.80
C THR A 148 -19.11 -14.50 -20.41
N ARG A 149 -18.05 -14.24 -21.19
CA ARG A 149 -16.67 -14.44 -20.73
C ARG A 149 -16.35 -13.56 -19.53
N THR A 150 -16.74 -12.29 -19.53
CA THR A 150 -16.48 -11.38 -18.40
C THR A 150 -17.28 -11.78 -17.14
N ILE A 151 -18.50 -12.30 -17.30
CA ILE A 151 -19.39 -12.76 -16.21
C ILE A 151 -18.98 -14.15 -15.70
N THR A 152 -18.47 -15.03 -16.56
CA THR A 152 -17.99 -16.38 -16.16
C THR A 152 -16.54 -16.34 -15.64
N GLU A 153 -15.74 -15.35 -16.04
CA GLU A 153 -14.44 -15.01 -15.41
C GLU A 153 -14.60 -14.20 -14.12
N THR A 154 -15.80 -13.68 -13.83
CA THR A 154 -16.22 -13.35 -12.46
C THR A 154 -16.75 -14.59 -11.73
N SER A 155 -16.20 -15.77 -12.05
CA SER A 155 -16.05 -16.85 -11.08
C SER A 155 -15.56 -16.25 -9.78
N GLU A 156 -16.37 -16.40 -8.73
CA GLU A 156 -16.03 -16.28 -7.31
C GLU A 156 -14.55 -15.94 -7.12
N GLN A 157 -14.23 -14.67 -6.86
CA GLN A 157 -12.87 -14.28 -6.49
C GLN A 157 -12.50 -15.12 -5.28
N GLN A 158 -11.77 -16.22 -5.52
CA GLN A 158 -11.28 -17.07 -4.47
C GLN A 158 -10.41 -16.17 -3.60
N VAL A 159 -10.75 -16.12 -2.31
CA VAL A 159 -9.98 -15.32 -1.35
C VAL A 159 -8.55 -15.85 -1.37
N SER A 160 -7.66 -15.11 -2.02
CA SER A 160 -6.24 -15.39 -2.15
C SER A 160 -5.43 -14.32 -1.45
N TRP A 161 -4.12 -14.54 -1.24
CA TRP A 161 -3.24 -13.54 -0.61
C TRP A 161 -3.29 -12.19 -1.34
N GLU A 162 -3.53 -12.20 -2.65
CA GLU A 162 -3.65 -11.03 -3.51
C GLU A 162 -4.99 -10.29 -3.35
N THR A 163 -6.02 -10.93 -2.80
CA THR A 163 -7.33 -10.30 -2.52
C THR A 163 -7.38 -9.55 -1.20
N ILE A 164 -6.36 -9.73 -0.34
CA ILE A 164 -6.27 -8.99 0.93
C ILE A 164 -5.99 -7.51 0.62
N PRO A 165 -6.85 -6.57 1.07
CA PRO A 165 -6.65 -5.16 0.81
C PRO A 165 -5.31 -4.66 1.38
N LEU A 166 -4.58 -3.91 0.58
CA LEU A 166 -3.37 -3.23 1.04
C LEU A 166 -3.71 -2.24 2.15
N ILE A 167 -2.90 -2.24 3.21
CA ILE A 167 -2.99 -1.25 4.27
C ILE A 167 -2.45 0.07 3.74
N GLU A 168 -3.29 1.10 3.74
CA GLU A 168 -2.88 2.44 3.37
C GLU A 168 -2.09 3.09 4.53
N PRO A 169 -0.86 3.58 4.29
CA PRO A 169 -0.06 4.19 5.35
C PRO A 169 -0.70 5.43 5.96
N ILE A 170 -1.32 6.28 5.13
CA ILE A 170 -2.04 7.47 5.57
C ILE A 170 -3.32 7.60 4.75
N SER A 171 -4.47 7.70 5.42
CA SER A 171 -5.73 8.02 4.76
C SER A 171 -6.59 9.00 5.56
N LEU A 172 -7.39 9.78 4.84
CA LEU A 172 -8.33 10.76 5.35
C LEU A 172 -9.72 10.40 4.88
N SER A 173 -10.58 9.99 5.81
CA SER A 173 -11.99 9.71 5.52
C SER A 173 -12.85 10.94 5.78
N LEU A 174 -13.74 11.27 4.85
CA LEU A 174 -14.64 12.42 4.92
C LEU A 174 -16.10 11.97 5.00
N GLY A 175 -16.88 12.61 5.87
CA GLY A 175 -18.34 12.60 5.81
C GLY A 175 -18.85 13.37 4.59
N TYR A 176 -20.06 13.05 4.13
CA TYR A 176 -20.55 13.51 2.83
C TYR A 176 -20.61 15.04 2.66
N LYS A 177 -20.80 15.84 3.74
CA LYS A 177 -20.80 17.32 3.63
C LYS A 177 -19.41 17.89 3.40
N LEU A 178 -18.35 17.16 3.75
CA LEU A 178 -16.96 17.58 3.54
C LEU A 178 -16.42 17.17 2.17
N VAL A 179 -17.12 16.29 1.43
CA VAL A 179 -16.70 15.83 0.09
C VAL A 179 -16.65 16.98 -0.92
N ALA A 180 -17.46 18.04 -0.73
CA ALA A 180 -17.36 19.25 -1.55
C ALA A 180 -15.96 19.88 -1.53
N LEU A 181 -15.19 19.70 -0.44
CA LEU A 181 -13.82 20.22 -0.33
C LEU A 181 -12.80 19.51 -1.24
N VAL A 182 -13.15 18.34 -1.78
CA VAL A 182 -12.32 17.59 -2.74
C VAL A 182 -12.80 17.71 -4.19
N ASP A 183 -13.91 18.41 -4.43
CA ASP A 183 -14.49 18.55 -5.76
C ASP A 183 -13.57 19.36 -6.69
N LYS A 184 -13.25 18.79 -7.85
CA LYS A 184 -12.45 19.44 -8.89
C LYS A 184 -13.14 20.68 -9.45
N ALA A 185 -14.47 20.69 -9.52
CA ALA A 185 -15.23 21.84 -10.00
C ALA A 185 -15.07 23.07 -9.08
N GLN A 186 -14.83 22.83 -7.78
CA GLN A 186 -14.58 23.87 -6.78
C GLN A 186 -13.08 24.14 -6.54
N GLY A 187 -12.21 23.67 -7.44
CA GLY A 187 -10.76 23.87 -7.36
C GLY A 187 -10.03 22.90 -6.42
N ASN A 188 -10.74 21.95 -5.79
CA ASN A 188 -10.22 20.92 -4.89
C ASN A 188 -9.31 21.49 -3.77
N PRO A 189 -9.83 22.40 -2.93
CA PRO A 189 -9.03 23.10 -1.92
C PRO A 189 -8.36 22.14 -0.94
N LEU A 190 -9.06 21.08 -0.49
CA LEU A 190 -8.49 20.16 0.49
C LEU A 190 -7.33 19.35 -0.09
N THR A 191 -7.44 18.82 -1.31
CA THR A 191 -6.32 18.05 -1.90
C THR A 191 -5.09 18.93 -2.10
N GLN A 192 -5.26 20.20 -2.49
CA GLN A 192 -4.13 21.14 -2.61
C GLN A 192 -3.45 21.37 -1.26
N ARG A 193 -4.24 21.61 -0.19
CA ARG A 193 -3.69 21.79 1.16
C ARG A 193 -2.97 20.54 1.66
N ILE A 194 -3.55 19.35 1.45
CA ILE A 194 -2.95 18.07 1.85
C ILE A 194 -1.63 17.80 1.10
N ARG A 195 -1.54 18.14 -0.20
CA ARG A 195 -0.27 18.09 -0.94
C ARG A 195 0.78 19.02 -0.33
N GLY A 196 0.38 20.24 0.03
CA GLY A 196 1.25 21.19 0.74
C GLY A 196 1.73 20.66 2.08
N VAL A 197 0.85 20.05 2.88
CA VAL A 197 1.20 19.39 4.14
C VAL A 197 2.26 18.30 3.91
N ARG A 198 2.03 17.42 2.94
CA ARG A 198 2.98 16.36 2.59
C ARG A 198 4.36 16.92 2.24
N GLN A 199 4.41 17.98 1.43
CA GLN A 199 5.67 18.64 1.06
C GLN A 199 6.37 19.24 2.28
N VAL A 200 5.67 20.04 3.10
CA VAL A 200 6.24 20.71 4.28
C VAL A 200 6.77 19.71 5.31
N ILE A 201 6.06 18.59 5.53
CA ILE A 201 6.54 17.54 6.43
C ILE A 201 7.77 16.84 5.82
N SER A 202 7.73 16.53 4.53
CA SER A 202 8.84 15.84 3.86
C SER A 202 10.12 16.67 3.87
N ASP A 203 10.01 17.95 3.51
CA ASP A 203 11.14 18.89 3.47
C ASP A 203 11.72 19.15 4.86
N GLY A 204 10.86 19.26 5.88
CA GLY A 204 11.28 19.47 7.27
C GLY A 204 12.03 18.28 7.87
N ASN A 205 11.59 17.05 7.58
CA ASN A 205 12.15 15.84 8.18
C ASN A 205 13.19 15.14 7.31
N GLY A 206 13.31 15.52 6.03
CA GLY A 206 14.22 14.87 5.07
C GLY A 206 13.77 13.47 4.62
N VAL A 207 12.51 13.12 4.85
CA VAL A 207 11.89 11.82 4.53
C VAL A 207 10.68 12.06 3.65
N LEU A 208 10.58 11.36 2.51
CA LEU A 208 9.43 11.48 1.64
C LEU A 208 8.22 10.74 2.25
N LEU A 209 7.17 11.47 2.60
CA LEU A 209 5.95 10.84 3.10
C LEU A 209 5.21 10.06 2.00
N PRO A 210 4.51 8.96 2.34
CA PRO A 210 3.57 8.32 1.43
C PRO A 210 2.43 9.27 1.03
N GLU A 211 1.72 8.94 -0.04
CA GLU A 211 0.56 9.72 -0.47
C GLU A 211 -0.58 9.62 0.56
N ILE A 212 -1.20 10.77 0.87
CA ILE A 212 -2.34 10.85 1.79
C ILE A 212 -3.61 10.65 0.97
N ARG A 213 -4.21 9.46 1.06
CA ARG A 213 -5.40 9.11 0.28
C ARG A 213 -6.66 9.67 0.93
N ILE A 214 -7.46 10.41 0.18
CA ILE A 214 -8.73 10.98 0.65
C ILE A 214 -9.88 10.12 0.14
N ARG A 215 -10.76 9.67 1.03
CA ARG A 215 -11.89 8.79 0.72
C ARG A 215 -13.16 9.34 1.36
N GLU A 216 -14.30 9.10 0.73
CA GLU A 216 -15.59 9.30 1.39
C GLU A 216 -15.92 8.09 2.28
N ASN A 217 -16.57 8.34 3.42
CA ASN A 217 -17.01 7.28 4.31
C ASN A 217 -18.41 7.59 4.86
N PHE A 218 -19.41 6.87 4.34
CA PHE A 218 -20.82 7.03 4.72
C PHE A 218 -21.14 6.58 6.16
N ARG A 219 -20.19 5.93 6.86
CA ARG A 219 -20.34 5.59 8.28
C ARG A 219 -20.01 6.76 9.20
N LEU A 220 -19.32 7.79 8.71
CA LEU A 220 -19.04 9.00 9.47
C LEU A 220 -20.26 9.93 9.53
N LYS A 221 -20.32 10.78 10.55
CA LYS A 221 -21.32 11.86 10.61
C LYS A 221 -21.14 12.81 9.42
N PRO A 222 -22.19 13.55 9.01
CA PRO A 222 -22.17 14.39 7.81
C PRO A 222 -20.96 15.32 7.68
N SER A 223 -20.56 15.97 8.78
CA SER A 223 -19.49 16.99 8.82
C SER A 223 -18.25 16.52 9.60
N GLN A 224 -18.14 15.20 9.81
CA GLN A 224 -17.01 14.58 10.49
C GLN A 224 -15.96 14.12 9.49
N TYR A 225 -14.69 14.20 9.88
CA TYR A 225 -13.60 13.53 9.19
C TYR A 225 -12.79 12.69 10.18
N ALA A 226 -12.09 11.69 9.67
CA ALA A 226 -11.23 10.80 10.45
C ALA A 226 -9.91 10.56 9.73
N ILE A 227 -8.81 10.63 10.48
CA ILE A 227 -7.44 10.42 10.02
C ILE A 227 -7.02 9.01 10.43
N PHE A 228 -6.50 8.24 9.48
CA PHE A 228 -6.02 6.88 9.70
C PHE A 228 -4.53 6.80 9.38
N ILE A 229 -3.81 6.08 10.24
CA ILE A 229 -2.39 5.75 10.09
C ILE A 229 -2.27 4.24 10.09
N ASN A 230 -1.66 3.66 9.06
CA ASN A 230 -1.54 2.22 8.85
C ASN A 230 -2.89 1.48 9.02
N GLY A 231 -3.97 2.06 8.48
CA GLY A 231 -5.33 1.51 8.57
C GLY A 231 -6.03 1.65 9.94
N ILE A 232 -5.36 2.20 10.96
CA ILE A 232 -5.92 2.40 12.30
C ILE A 232 -6.34 3.86 12.47
N LYS A 233 -7.55 4.10 13.02
CA LYS A 233 -8.03 5.46 13.29
C LYS A 233 -7.14 6.14 14.32
N ALA A 234 -6.40 7.16 13.90
CA ALA A 234 -5.49 7.91 14.75
C ALA A 234 -6.19 9.07 15.45
N ASP A 235 -7.03 9.81 14.74
CA ASP A 235 -7.84 10.90 15.30
C ASP A 235 -9.08 11.19 14.44
N GLU A 236 -10.06 11.89 14.98
CA GLU A 236 -11.27 12.34 14.26
C GLU A 236 -11.81 13.65 14.82
N ALA A 237 -12.49 14.43 13.98
CA ALA A 237 -13.14 15.67 14.41
C ALA A 237 -14.38 16.00 13.60
N ASP A 238 -15.28 16.77 14.20
CA ASP A 238 -16.49 17.31 13.58
C ASP A 238 -16.29 18.81 13.36
N ILE A 239 -16.44 19.27 12.11
CA ILE A 239 -16.31 20.69 11.76
C ILE A 239 -17.50 21.15 10.91
N PRO A 240 -18.05 22.36 11.14
CA PRO A 240 -19.10 22.89 10.28
C PRO A 240 -18.56 23.17 8.86
N ALA A 241 -19.05 22.42 7.87
CA ALA A 241 -18.55 22.46 6.50
C ALA A 241 -18.74 23.83 5.81
N ASP A 242 -19.78 24.58 6.20
CA ASP A 242 -20.24 25.84 5.61
C ASP A 242 -19.73 27.09 6.33
N LYS A 243 -18.88 26.94 7.35
CA LYS A 243 -18.38 28.05 8.18
C LYS A 243 -16.87 28.22 8.07
N LEU A 244 -16.38 29.33 8.63
CA LEU A 244 -14.96 29.60 8.82
C LEU A 244 -14.63 29.55 10.31
N MET A 245 -13.43 29.10 10.64
CA MET A 245 -12.91 29.10 12.00
C MET A 245 -12.26 30.45 12.31
N ALA A 246 -12.76 31.16 13.31
CA ALA A 246 -12.14 32.37 13.84
C ALA A 246 -11.37 32.03 15.12
N LEU A 247 -10.05 32.18 15.07
CA LEU A 247 -9.13 31.97 16.18
C LEU A 247 -8.75 33.35 16.76
N PRO A 248 -8.94 33.59 18.07
CA PRO A 248 -8.51 34.84 18.69
C PRO A 248 -6.99 34.96 18.67
N SER A 249 -6.49 36.16 18.37
CA SER A 249 -5.09 36.55 18.54
C SER A 249 -4.88 37.30 19.86
N SER A 250 -3.63 37.62 20.20
CA SER A 250 -3.29 38.43 21.39
C SER A 250 -3.91 39.83 21.37
N GLU A 251 -4.23 40.36 20.19
CA GLU A 251 -4.79 41.70 19.98
C GLU A 251 -6.23 41.63 19.44
N THR A 252 -7.06 40.77 20.05
CA THR A 252 -8.46 40.63 19.66
C THR A 252 -9.34 41.65 20.39
N TYR A 253 -10.19 42.36 19.64
CA TYR A 253 -11.10 43.38 20.18
C TYR A 253 -12.54 42.86 20.20
N GLY A 254 -13.00 42.45 21.39
CA GLY A 254 -14.37 41.98 21.62
C GLY A 254 -14.63 40.55 21.13
N GLU A 255 -15.88 40.11 21.23
CA GLU A 255 -16.32 38.78 20.80
C GLU A 255 -17.11 38.84 19.50
N ILE A 256 -16.92 37.86 18.63
CA ILE A 256 -17.69 37.71 17.38
C ILE A 256 -18.84 36.71 17.54
N ASP A 257 -20.00 37.05 16.99
CA ASP A 257 -21.15 36.15 16.97
C ASP A 257 -20.88 34.91 16.10
N GLY A 258 -21.01 33.73 16.69
CA GLY A 258 -20.86 32.46 15.98
C GLY A 258 -21.09 31.24 16.88
N VAL A 259 -20.80 30.06 16.36
CA VAL A 259 -20.91 28.82 17.14
C VAL A 259 -19.58 28.55 17.83
N LEU A 260 -19.60 28.50 19.16
CA LEU A 260 -18.43 28.16 19.95
C LEU A 260 -18.01 26.70 19.70
N GLY A 261 -16.70 26.47 19.62
CA GLY A 261 -16.12 25.15 19.47
C GLY A 261 -14.63 25.17 19.81
N ASN A 262 -13.96 24.06 19.54
CA ASN A 262 -12.53 23.94 19.74
C ASN A 262 -11.84 23.62 18.41
N ASP A 263 -10.62 24.14 18.23
CA ASP A 263 -9.74 23.75 17.14
C ASP A 263 -9.39 22.27 17.29
N PRO A 264 -9.62 21.42 16.26
CA PRO A 264 -9.31 20.00 16.32
C PRO A 264 -7.81 19.73 16.43
N ALA A 265 -6.94 20.61 15.92
CA ALA A 265 -5.51 20.40 16.00
C ALA A 265 -4.97 20.65 17.41
N TYR A 266 -5.23 21.80 18.02
CA TYR A 266 -4.57 22.18 19.29
C TYR A 266 -5.52 22.26 20.49
N GLY A 267 -6.83 22.05 20.29
CA GLY A 267 -7.83 22.12 21.35
C GLY A 267 -8.10 23.53 21.86
N MET A 268 -7.69 24.56 21.11
CA MET A 268 -7.89 25.96 21.48
C MET A 268 -9.35 26.38 21.29
N PRO A 269 -9.92 27.25 22.14
CA PRO A 269 -11.25 27.77 21.94
C PRO A 269 -11.33 28.61 20.66
N VAL A 270 -12.33 28.34 19.82
CA VAL A 270 -12.57 29.02 18.54
C VAL A 270 -14.05 29.35 18.36
N THR A 271 -14.32 30.27 17.45
CA THR A 271 -15.68 30.62 17.06
C THR A 271 -15.90 30.33 15.58
N TRP A 272 -16.90 29.53 15.26
CA TRP A 272 -17.30 29.22 13.88
C TRP A 272 -18.26 30.29 13.35
N ILE A 273 -17.79 31.05 12.38
CA ILE A 273 -18.49 32.21 11.82
C ILE A 273 -18.95 31.95 10.38
N GLN A 274 -19.99 32.66 9.95
CA GLN A 274 -20.43 32.62 8.56
C GLN A 274 -19.42 33.31 7.65
N PRO A 275 -19.24 32.87 6.39
CA PRO A 275 -18.30 33.49 5.45
C PRO A 275 -18.50 35.00 5.27
N ALA A 276 -19.76 35.49 5.37
CA ALA A 276 -20.09 36.90 5.30
C ALA A 276 -19.49 37.73 6.46
N GLN A 277 -19.24 37.12 7.62
CA GLN A 277 -18.67 37.78 8.79
C GLN A 277 -17.13 37.86 8.74
N LYS A 278 -16.48 37.30 7.71
CA LYS A 278 -15.02 37.24 7.59
C LYS A 278 -14.36 38.62 7.72
N ALA A 279 -14.87 39.63 7.01
CA ALA A 279 -14.29 40.98 7.06
C ALA A 279 -14.41 41.60 8.46
N LYS A 280 -15.54 41.40 9.14
CA LYS A 280 -15.75 41.85 10.52
C LYS A 280 -14.76 41.17 11.47
N ALA A 281 -14.60 39.84 11.37
CA ALA A 281 -13.69 39.07 12.20
C ALA A 281 -12.24 39.53 12.07
N LEU A 282 -11.77 39.73 10.82
CA LEU A 282 -10.42 40.21 10.54
C LEU A 282 -10.20 41.61 11.13
N ASN A 283 -11.17 42.52 11.00
CA ASN A 283 -11.08 43.86 11.57
C ASN A 283 -11.07 43.86 13.11
N MET A 284 -11.61 42.82 13.75
CA MET A 284 -11.58 42.62 15.20
C MET A 284 -10.31 41.91 15.68
N GLY A 285 -9.35 41.60 14.79
CA GLY A 285 -8.09 40.96 15.14
C GLY A 285 -8.13 39.42 15.18
N TYR A 286 -9.21 38.78 14.73
CA TYR A 286 -9.27 37.32 14.62
C TYR A 286 -8.49 36.82 13.39
N GLN A 287 -7.83 35.67 13.53
CA GLN A 287 -7.35 34.89 12.40
C GLN A 287 -8.49 34.02 11.86
N VAL A 288 -8.83 34.18 10.58
CA VAL A 288 -9.94 33.44 9.96
C VAL A 288 -9.39 32.36 9.02
N ILE A 289 -9.77 31.11 9.27
CA ILE A 289 -9.24 29.91 8.60
C ILE A 289 -10.41 29.14 7.97
N ASP A 290 -10.25 28.67 6.73
CA ASP A 290 -11.24 27.86 6.03
C ASP A 290 -11.18 26.39 6.42
N SER A 291 -12.29 25.67 6.27
CA SER A 291 -12.43 24.27 6.69
C SER A 291 -11.36 23.34 6.10
N ALA A 292 -10.96 23.54 4.84
CA ALA A 292 -9.89 22.75 4.22
C ALA A 292 -8.54 22.96 4.92
N SER A 293 -8.22 24.19 5.32
CA SER A 293 -7.00 24.51 6.07
C SER A 293 -7.06 24.02 7.53
N VAL A 294 -8.24 24.00 8.16
CA VAL A 294 -8.43 23.39 9.49
C VAL A 294 -8.12 21.89 9.43
N ILE A 295 -8.73 21.16 8.49
CA ILE A 295 -8.46 19.72 8.30
C ILE A 295 -6.97 19.49 8.01
N ALA A 296 -6.38 20.27 7.10
CA ALA A 296 -4.97 20.12 6.74
C ALA A 296 -4.02 20.38 7.93
N THR A 297 -4.33 21.37 8.78
CA THR A 297 -3.56 21.65 10.00
C THR A 297 -3.63 20.47 10.97
N HIS A 298 -4.81 19.88 11.13
CA HIS A 298 -4.99 18.71 11.97
C HIS A 298 -4.22 17.49 11.40
N VAL A 299 -4.35 17.21 10.10
CA VAL A 299 -3.58 16.17 9.42
C VAL A 299 -2.08 16.39 9.59
N ASN A 300 -1.59 17.61 9.45
CA ASN A 300 -0.18 17.94 9.65
C ASN A 300 0.29 17.60 11.07
N LYS A 301 -0.49 17.94 12.10
CA LYS A 301 -0.17 17.62 13.49
C LYS A 301 -0.08 16.11 13.70
N ILE A 302 -1.10 15.36 13.26
CA ILE A 302 -1.17 13.91 13.46
C ILE A 302 -0.07 13.20 12.68
N VAL A 303 0.07 13.47 11.38
CA VAL A 303 1.10 12.80 10.56
C VAL A 303 2.50 13.07 11.11
N ARG A 304 2.78 14.27 11.64
CA ARG A 304 4.07 14.58 12.28
C ARG A 304 4.37 13.71 13.50
N SER A 305 3.39 13.38 14.33
CA SER A 305 3.63 12.52 15.48
C SER A 305 3.88 11.06 15.11
N TYR A 306 3.44 10.63 13.92
CA TYR A 306 3.55 9.26 13.43
C TYR A 306 4.68 9.05 12.40
N ILE A 307 5.53 10.05 12.13
CA ILE A 307 6.66 9.91 11.19
C ILE A 307 7.55 8.69 11.49
N PRO A 308 7.92 8.39 12.76
CA PRO A 308 8.76 7.22 13.05
C PRO A 308 8.10 5.90 12.64
N ASP A 309 6.77 5.81 12.76
CA ASP A 309 6.00 4.61 12.42
C ASP A 309 5.74 4.51 10.91
N LEU A 310 5.65 5.65 10.23
CA LEU A 310 5.50 5.76 8.78
C LEU A 310 6.82 5.50 8.03
N PHE A 311 7.97 5.66 8.70
CA PHE A 311 9.29 5.38 8.14
C PHE A 311 9.58 3.88 8.18
N ASN A 312 9.62 3.23 7.02
CA ASN A 312 9.69 1.79 6.84
C ASN A 312 11.01 1.34 6.20
N TYR A 313 11.15 0.01 6.04
CA TYR A 313 12.37 -0.60 5.52
C TYR A 313 12.72 -0.12 4.10
N ASP A 314 11.72 0.08 3.24
CA ASP A 314 11.92 0.56 1.86
C ASP A 314 12.38 2.03 1.79
N ASP A 315 12.09 2.84 2.80
CA ASP A 315 12.51 4.25 2.85
C ASP A 315 14.02 4.39 3.04
N ILE A 316 14.68 3.35 3.56
CA ILE A 316 16.14 3.28 3.66
C ILE A 316 16.76 3.25 2.28
N THR A 317 16.18 2.50 1.34
CA THR A 317 16.61 2.48 -0.06
C THR A 317 16.53 3.88 -0.66
N GLN A 318 15.45 4.62 -0.40
CA GLN A 318 15.29 5.98 -0.92
C GLN A 318 16.33 6.95 -0.33
N LEU A 319 16.57 6.89 0.98
CA LEU A 319 17.62 7.70 1.63
C LEU A 319 19.01 7.32 1.13
N HIS A 320 19.28 6.02 0.94
CA HIS A 320 20.54 5.54 0.41
C HIS A 320 20.78 6.02 -1.02
N ASN A 321 19.76 5.96 -1.90
CA ASN A 321 19.85 6.47 -3.26
C ASN A 321 20.13 7.98 -3.29
N ARG A 322 19.50 8.73 -2.38
CA ARG A 322 19.78 10.16 -2.21
C ARG A 322 21.23 10.39 -1.78
N LEU A 323 21.74 9.65 -0.79
CA LEU A 323 23.14 9.71 -0.38
C LEU A 323 24.08 9.36 -1.52
N ALA A 324 23.81 8.28 -2.26
CA ALA A 324 24.62 7.83 -3.39
C ALA A 324 24.71 8.88 -4.51
N SER A 325 23.64 9.66 -4.73
CA SER A 325 23.67 10.75 -5.70
C SER A 325 24.56 11.93 -5.29
N MET A 326 24.77 12.14 -3.99
CA MET A 326 25.51 13.29 -3.44
C MET A 326 26.96 12.92 -3.06
N ALA A 327 27.16 11.71 -2.50
CA ALA A 327 28.42 11.20 -2.02
C ALA A 327 28.50 9.66 -2.25
N PRO A 328 28.77 9.21 -3.49
CA PRO A 328 28.70 7.78 -3.87
C PRO A 328 29.60 6.90 -2.99
N ARG A 329 30.84 7.33 -2.75
CA ARG A 329 31.79 6.55 -1.95
C ARG A 329 31.34 6.39 -0.50
N LEU A 330 30.80 7.45 0.09
CA LEU A 330 30.25 7.41 1.45
C LEU A 330 29.03 6.48 1.53
N ALA A 331 28.21 6.41 0.48
CA ALA A 331 27.09 5.48 0.42
C ALA A 331 27.57 4.03 0.43
N GLU A 332 28.59 3.69 -0.37
CA GLU A 332 29.22 2.35 -0.34
C GLU A 332 29.77 2.00 1.05
N ASP A 333 30.51 2.93 1.65
CA ASP A 333 31.11 2.72 2.97
C ASP A 333 30.03 2.56 4.05
N LEU A 334 28.92 3.32 3.99
CA LEU A 334 27.79 3.16 4.90
C LEU A 334 27.11 1.80 4.76
N SER A 335 26.88 1.34 3.53
CA SER A 335 26.30 0.02 3.25
C SER A 335 27.19 -1.13 3.73
N ALA A 336 28.51 -0.97 3.67
CA ALA A 336 29.45 -1.93 4.23
C ALA A 336 29.46 -1.90 5.77
N ALA A 337 29.21 -0.73 6.36
CA ALA A 337 29.28 -0.52 7.80
C ALA A 337 28.01 -0.95 8.56
N LEU A 338 26.82 -0.74 8.01
CA LEU A 338 25.53 -0.97 8.68
C LEU A 338 24.51 -1.60 7.73
N ASN A 339 23.78 -2.59 8.24
CA ASN A 339 22.65 -3.17 7.50
C ASN A 339 21.38 -2.33 7.65
N TYR A 340 20.38 -2.62 6.80
CA TYR A 340 19.13 -1.87 6.75
C TYR A 340 18.36 -1.94 8.07
N SER A 341 18.33 -3.08 8.75
CA SER A 341 17.67 -3.19 10.07
C SER A 341 18.31 -2.29 11.14
N GLN A 342 19.64 -2.11 11.10
CA GLN A 342 20.35 -1.20 11.99
C GLN A 342 20.05 0.26 11.63
N LEU A 343 20.12 0.61 10.35
CA LEU A 343 19.79 1.95 9.85
C LEU A 343 18.35 2.34 10.19
N LEU A 344 17.39 1.42 10.05
CA LEU A 344 15.99 1.63 10.41
C LEU A 344 15.85 2.06 11.87
N LYS A 345 16.50 1.34 12.79
CA LYS A 345 16.45 1.64 14.22
C LYS A 345 17.07 2.99 14.55
N VAL A 346 18.20 3.34 13.94
CA VAL A 346 18.87 4.63 14.13
C VAL A 346 17.99 5.77 13.61
N TYR A 347 17.52 5.68 12.36
CA TYR A 347 16.71 6.72 11.74
C TYR A 347 15.37 6.90 12.48
N ARG A 348 14.71 5.82 12.89
CA ARG A 348 13.51 5.91 13.74
C ARG A 348 13.81 6.56 15.09
N ALA A 349 14.95 6.27 15.73
CA ALA A 349 15.33 6.91 16.99
C ALA A 349 15.52 8.44 16.82
N LEU A 350 16.16 8.87 15.72
CA LEU A 350 16.29 10.29 15.37
C LEU A 350 14.94 10.96 15.11
N LEU A 351 14.08 10.33 14.29
CA LEU A 351 12.75 10.85 13.94
C LEU A 351 11.82 10.90 15.16
N THR A 352 11.91 9.95 16.08
CA THR A 352 11.13 9.93 17.34
C THR A 352 11.38 11.17 18.19
N GLU A 353 12.55 11.78 18.02
CA GLU A 353 12.95 12.99 18.73
C GLU A 353 12.86 14.25 17.86
N GLY A 354 12.27 14.15 16.67
CA GLY A 354 12.11 15.27 15.73
C GLY A 354 13.42 15.71 15.08
N VAL A 355 14.45 14.86 15.06
CA VAL A 355 15.72 15.17 14.39
C VAL A 355 15.57 14.89 12.89
N SER A 356 15.83 15.90 12.07
CA SER A 356 15.70 15.82 10.61
C SER A 356 16.79 14.93 10.00
N LEU A 357 16.40 14.10 9.03
CA LEU A 357 17.30 13.28 8.21
C LEU A 357 17.75 14.00 6.92
N ARG A 358 17.50 15.31 6.81
CA ARG A 358 17.77 16.08 5.59
C ARG A 358 19.26 16.16 5.27
N ASP A 359 20.11 16.30 6.28
CA ASP A 359 21.57 16.33 6.13
C ASP A 359 22.14 14.91 6.17
N ILE A 360 21.78 14.12 5.15
CA ILE A 360 22.13 12.69 5.09
C ILE A 360 23.64 12.46 4.97
N VAL A 361 24.40 13.42 4.43
CA VAL A 361 25.86 13.32 4.30
C VAL A 361 26.50 13.37 5.68
N THR A 362 26.19 14.39 6.50
CA THR A 362 26.72 14.48 7.87
C THR A 362 26.32 13.28 8.70
N ILE A 363 25.06 12.84 8.59
CA ILE A 363 24.55 11.65 9.29
C ILE A 363 25.37 10.41 8.89
N ALA A 364 25.51 10.14 7.58
CA ALA A 364 26.24 8.97 7.09
C ALA A 364 27.73 8.99 7.48
N THR A 365 28.40 10.14 7.43
CA THR A 365 29.80 10.27 7.84
C THR A 365 30.00 9.88 9.30
N VAL A 366 29.12 10.37 10.19
CA VAL A 366 29.17 10.03 11.61
C VAL A 366 28.85 8.56 11.84
N LEU A 367 27.83 8.03 11.16
CA LEU A 367 27.47 6.62 11.31
C LEU A 367 28.58 5.68 10.88
N VAL A 368 29.28 5.95 9.76
CA VAL A 368 30.43 5.14 9.34
C VAL A 368 31.50 5.13 10.42
N ALA A 369 31.89 6.30 10.92
CA ALA A 369 32.91 6.43 11.97
C ALA A 369 32.50 5.76 13.29
N SER A 370 31.32 6.09 13.82
CA SER A 370 30.83 5.56 15.09
C SER A 370 30.54 4.06 15.03
N SER A 371 30.15 3.54 13.87
CA SER A 371 29.85 2.12 13.70
C SER A 371 31.07 1.20 13.85
N ALA A 372 32.29 1.75 13.77
CA ALA A 372 33.52 1.02 14.07
C ALA A 372 33.68 0.75 15.59
N VAL A 373 33.04 1.56 16.43
CA VAL A 373 33.10 1.47 17.89
C VAL A 373 31.89 0.71 18.45
N THR A 374 30.68 1.01 17.97
CA THR A 374 29.44 0.41 18.47
C THR A 374 28.41 0.18 17.38
N LYS A 375 27.55 -0.83 17.55
CA LYS A 375 26.37 -1.08 16.69
C LYS A 375 25.05 -0.81 17.42
N ASP A 376 25.11 -0.23 18.63
CA ASP A 376 23.92 0.17 19.38
C ASP A 376 23.29 1.42 18.73
N HIS A 377 22.03 1.31 18.33
CA HIS A 377 21.34 2.39 17.62
C HIS A 377 21.11 3.64 18.47
N ILE A 378 21.01 3.54 19.80
CA ILE A 378 20.82 4.70 20.68
C ILE A 378 22.11 5.50 20.75
N LEU A 379 23.25 4.81 20.86
CA LEU A 379 24.57 5.46 20.88
C LEU A 379 24.89 6.07 19.52
N LEU A 380 24.65 5.35 18.43
CA LEU A 380 24.79 5.90 17.07
C LEU A 380 23.90 7.13 16.86
N ALA A 381 22.65 7.12 17.35
CA ALA A 381 21.78 8.29 17.28
C ALA A 381 22.31 9.46 18.13
N ALA A 382 22.91 9.20 19.30
CA ALA A 382 23.52 10.25 20.12
C ALA A 382 24.71 10.93 19.43
N ASP A 383 25.57 10.16 18.77
CA ASP A 383 26.70 10.70 17.99
C ASP A 383 26.22 11.55 16.81
N VAL A 384 25.18 11.07 16.10
CA VAL A 384 24.54 11.85 15.02
C VAL A 384 23.95 13.14 15.55
N ARG A 385 23.27 13.11 16.71
CA ARG A 385 22.72 14.31 17.36
C ARG A 385 23.82 15.31 17.73
N LEU A 386 24.97 14.85 18.21
CA LEU A 386 26.11 15.70 18.50
C LEU A 386 26.64 16.42 17.24
N ALA A 387 26.69 15.72 16.10
CA ALA A 387 27.08 16.33 14.83
C ALA A 387 26.04 17.33 14.31
N LEU A 388 24.75 17.05 14.52
CA LEU A 388 23.64 17.91 14.14
C LEU A 388 23.27 18.97 15.20
N ARG A 389 24.10 19.16 16.24
CA ARG A 389 23.80 20.01 17.41
C ARG A 389 23.29 21.41 17.08
N ARG A 390 23.88 22.05 16.06
CA ARG A 390 23.47 23.39 15.59
C ARG A 390 22.05 23.38 15.02
N SER A 391 21.71 22.36 14.22
CA SER A 391 20.35 22.23 13.66
C SER A 391 19.32 21.90 14.74
N ILE A 392 19.70 21.12 15.76
CA ILE A 392 18.81 20.72 16.85
C ILE A 392 18.52 21.89 17.79
N THR A 393 19.52 22.71 18.11
CA THR A 393 19.38 23.83 19.05
C THR A 393 18.77 25.08 18.42
N HIS A 394 19.00 25.31 17.12
CA HIS A 394 18.57 26.51 16.41
C HIS A 394 17.09 26.92 16.65
N PRO A 395 16.09 26.02 16.63
CA PRO A 395 14.70 26.39 16.88
C PRO A 395 14.45 27.02 18.26
N PHE A 396 15.28 26.72 19.25
CA PHE A 396 15.10 27.13 20.66
C PHE A 396 15.94 28.37 21.03
N VAL A 397 16.90 28.74 20.20
CA VAL A 397 17.80 29.87 20.45
C VAL A 397 17.13 31.19 20.07
N ARG A 398 17.25 32.22 20.93
CA ARG A 398 16.81 33.59 20.65
C ARG A 398 17.93 34.54 21.07
N LYS A 399 18.40 35.40 20.15
CA LYS A 399 19.49 36.36 20.41
C LYS A 399 20.78 35.70 20.97
N GLN A 400 21.15 34.52 20.43
CA GLN A 400 22.29 33.70 20.90
C GLN A 400 22.16 33.15 22.34
N GLU A 401 21.02 33.35 22.99
CA GLU A 401 20.72 32.75 24.30
C GLU A 401 19.87 31.48 24.12
N LEU A 402 20.24 30.43 24.86
CA LEU A 402 19.45 29.22 25.03
C LEU A 402 18.96 29.14 26.48
N THR A 403 17.64 29.25 26.66
CA THR A 403 17.00 29.19 27.98
C THR A 403 16.55 27.76 28.27
N VAL A 404 16.97 27.19 29.40
CA VAL A 404 16.74 25.77 29.73
C VAL A 404 16.37 25.56 31.20
N TYR A 405 15.77 24.41 31.49
CA TYR A 405 15.79 23.79 32.82
C TYR A 405 16.91 22.75 32.88
N THR A 406 17.49 22.53 34.05
CA THR A 406 18.46 21.45 34.28
C THR A 406 17.91 20.43 35.26
N LEU A 407 18.66 19.38 35.58
CA LEU A 407 18.39 18.54 36.75
C LEU A 407 19.00 19.20 37.99
N ASN A 408 18.43 18.96 39.18
CA ASN A 408 19.16 19.24 40.41
C ASN A 408 20.28 18.19 40.61
N ASN A 409 21.31 18.54 41.39
CA ASN A 409 22.48 17.68 41.57
C ASN A 409 22.14 16.33 42.22
N GLU A 410 21.15 16.30 43.11
CA GLU A 410 20.75 15.07 43.81
C GLU A 410 20.11 14.07 42.84
N LEU A 411 19.15 14.51 42.04
CA LEU A 411 18.49 13.69 41.02
C LEU A 411 19.47 13.25 39.93
N GLU A 412 20.36 14.15 39.49
CA GLU A 412 21.37 13.83 38.48
C GLU A 412 22.28 12.69 38.94
N ASN A 413 22.80 12.78 40.17
CA ASN A 413 23.65 11.74 40.76
C ASN A 413 22.90 10.42 40.95
N LEU A 414 21.65 10.49 41.46
CA LEU A 414 20.82 9.32 41.67
C LEU A 414 20.57 8.58 40.34
N LEU A 415 20.10 9.29 39.31
CA LEU A 415 19.83 8.70 38.00
C LEU A 415 21.10 8.15 37.35
N THR A 416 22.22 8.86 37.46
CA THR A 416 23.51 8.39 36.93
C THR A 416 23.94 7.09 37.60
N ASN A 417 23.75 6.96 38.93
CA ASN A 417 24.02 5.72 39.64
C ASN A 417 23.11 4.57 39.18
N VAL A 418 21.82 4.84 38.96
CA VAL A 418 20.86 3.84 38.43
C VAL A 418 21.27 3.35 37.05
N VAL A 419 21.63 4.26 36.14
CA VAL A 419 22.10 3.91 34.79
C VAL A 419 23.40 3.11 34.85
N ASN A 420 24.37 3.54 35.65
CA ASN A 420 25.65 2.84 35.80
C ASN A 420 25.47 1.42 36.38
N GLN A 421 24.62 1.25 37.39
CA GLN A 421 24.32 -0.06 37.96
C GLN A 421 23.62 -0.98 36.94
N ALA A 422 22.67 -0.45 36.18
CA ALA A 422 21.99 -1.21 35.13
C ALA A 422 22.95 -1.68 34.03
N GLN A 423 23.91 -0.84 33.65
CA GLN A 423 24.95 -1.20 32.67
C GLN A 423 25.94 -2.24 33.19
N GLN A 424 26.22 -2.26 34.50
CA GLN A 424 27.03 -3.32 35.12
C GLN A 424 26.31 -4.66 35.17
N GLY A 425 24.97 -4.65 35.33
CA GLY A 425 24.13 -5.86 35.37
C GLY A 425 23.89 -6.53 34.01
N GLY A 426 24.29 -5.91 32.90
CA GLY A 426 24.18 -6.46 31.55
C GLY A 426 23.99 -5.39 30.48
N LYS A 427 23.73 -5.83 29.24
CA LYS A 427 23.39 -4.92 28.13
C LYS A 427 21.95 -4.43 28.28
N VAL A 428 21.76 -3.37 29.07
CA VAL A 428 20.50 -2.63 29.15
C VAL A 428 20.58 -1.44 28.19
N MET A 429 19.54 -1.23 27.39
CA MET A 429 19.48 -0.06 26.51
C MET A 429 19.26 1.20 27.34
N LEU A 430 19.99 2.28 27.03
CA LEU A 430 19.98 3.51 27.85
C LEU A 430 18.59 4.15 27.98
N ASP A 431 17.73 3.97 27.00
CA ASP A 431 16.36 4.48 27.04
C ASP A 431 15.43 3.62 27.89
N SER A 432 15.81 2.37 28.24
CA SER A 432 14.96 1.37 28.91
C SER A 432 15.43 0.94 30.29
N VAL A 433 16.34 1.72 30.88
CA VAL A 433 16.78 1.54 32.26
C VAL A 433 15.57 1.56 33.20
N PRO A 434 15.38 0.54 34.06
CA PRO A 434 14.31 0.52 35.05
C PRO A 434 14.47 1.66 36.05
N VAL A 435 13.38 2.40 36.27
CA VAL A 435 13.32 3.52 37.22
C VAL A 435 12.31 3.18 38.31
N ASP A 436 12.63 3.50 39.56
CA ASP A 436 11.74 3.30 40.70
C ASP A 436 10.37 3.99 40.50
N PRO A 437 9.25 3.36 40.91
CA PRO A 437 7.92 3.95 40.77
C PRO A 437 7.75 5.33 41.41
N ASN A 438 8.43 5.62 42.54
CA ASN A 438 8.32 6.94 43.18
C ASN A 438 8.95 8.04 42.31
N MET A 439 10.09 7.76 41.67
CA MET A 439 10.70 8.68 40.71
C MET A 439 9.82 8.87 39.47
N LEU A 440 9.16 7.82 38.99
CA LEU A 440 8.22 7.94 37.88
C LEU A 440 7.04 8.85 38.22
N ASN A 441 6.48 8.72 39.42
CA ASN A 441 5.43 9.62 39.91
C ASN A 441 5.93 11.06 40.03
N GLN A 442 7.18 11.24 40.46
CA GLN A 442 7.80 12.56 40.51
C GLN A 442 7.95 13.18 39.12
N PHE A 443 8.44 12.43 38.13
CA PHE A 443 8.53 12.92 36.73
C PHE A 443 7.16 13.26 36.14
N GLN A 444 6.13 12.46 36.44
CA GLN A 444 4.75 12.74 36.01
C GLN A 444 4.23 14.08 36.56
N SER A 445 4.64 14.46 37.77
CA SER A 445 4.23 15.74 38.37
C SER A 445 5.10 16.93 37.94
N THR A 446 6.42 16.74 37.81
CA THR A 446 7.38 17.84 37.66
C THR A 446 7.64 18.22 36.20
N MET A 447 7.71 17.26 35.26
CA MET A 447 7.98 17.56 33.85
C MET A 447 6.89 18.44 33.20
N PRO A 448 5.59 18.23 33.46
CA PRO A 448 4.55 19.14 32.95
C PRO A 448 4.66 20.55 33.53
N GLN A 449 5.01 20.67 34.82
CA GLN A 449 5.20 21.98 35.47
C GLN A 449 6.35 22.76 34.82
N VAL A 450 7.48 22.11 34.54
CA VAL A 450 8.60 22.72 33.80
C VAL A 450 8.14 23.24 32.45
N LYS A 451 7.41 22.41 31.69
CA LYS A 451 6.87 22.79 30.38
C LYS A 451 5.94 24.00 30.48
N GLU A 452 5.05 24.03 31.46
CA GLU A 452 4.10 25.14 31.67
C GLU A 452 4.80 26.43 32.11
N GLN A 453 5.77 26.35 33.03
CA GLN A 453 6.55 27.50 33.48
C GLN A 453 7.35 28.15 32.34
N MET A 454 7.99 27.34 31.50
CA MET A 454 8.72 27.86 30.32
C MET A 454 7.77 28.51 29.31
N LYS A 455 6.62 27.87 29.04
CA LYS A 455 5.59 28.44 28.15
C LYS A 455 5.03 29.76 28.68
N ALA A 456 4.76 29.85 29.99
CA ALA A 456 4.28 31.07 30.64
C ALA A 456 5.31 32.22 30.54
N ALA A 457 6.60 31.89 30.51
CA ALA A 457 7.68 32.85 30.27
C ALA A 457 7.90 33.17 28.77
N GLY A 458 7.08 32.65 27.87
CA GLY A 458 7.22 32.83 26.43
C GLY A 458 8.46 32.15 25.84
N LYS A 459 8.95 31.09 26.49
CA LYS A 459 10.13 30.31 26.07
C LYS A 459 9.73 28.91 25.60
N ASP A 460 10.52 28.36 24.69
CA ASP A 460 10.34 26.99 24.24
C ASP A 460 10.78 26.00 25.35
N PRO A 461 9.96 24.98 25.69
CA PRO A 461 10.29 24.03 26.76
C PRO A 461 11.50 23.14 26.43
N VAL A 462 12.62 23.36 27.13
CA VAL A 462 13.87 22.60 26.97
C VAL A 462 14.42 22.17 28.33
N LEU A 463 14.66 20.87 28.48
CA LEU A 463 15.34 20.25 29.61
C LEU A 463 16.75 19.81 29.17
N LEU A 464 17.77 20.31 29.85
CA LEU A 464 19.17 20.04 29.59
C LEU A 464 19.71 19.05 30.63
N VAL A 465 20.33 17.98 30.15
CA VAL A 465 20.70 16.81 30.98
C VAL A 465 22.07 16.24 30.58
N PRO A 466 22.71 15.40 31.43
CA PRO A 466 23.89 14.66 31.04
C PRO A 466 23.67 13.74 29.83
N PRO A 467 24.69 13.52 28.98
CA PRO A 467 24.56 12.69 27.77
C PRO A 467 24.01 11.28 28.03
N GLN A 468 24.42 10.65 29.13
CA GLN A 468 24.01 9.28 29.48
C GLN A 468 22.55 9.19 29.92
N LEU A 469 21.98 10.26 30.48
CA LEU A 469 20.60 10.32 30.97
C LEU A 469 19.60 10.75 29.89
N ARG A 470 20.09 11.38 28.83
CA ARG A 470 19.26 11.97 27.77
C ARG A 470 18.28 10.99 27.12
N PRO A 471 18.66 9.76 26.69
CA PRO A 471 17.70 8.83 26.08
C PRO A 471 16.53 8.45 27.02
N LEU A 472 16.85 8.20 28.29
CA LEU A 472 15.89 7.84 29.33
C LEU A 472 14.90 8.98 29.59
N LEU A 473 15.43 10.18 29.84
CA LEU A 473 14.62 11.36 30.16
C LEU A 473 13.84 11.85 28.95
N ALA A 474 14.37 11.73 27.73
CA ALA A 474 13.64 12.05 26.51
C ALA A 474 12.41 11.16 26.33
N ARG A 475 12.50 9.86 26.66
CA ARG A 475 11.35 8.95 26.64
C ARG A 475 10.27 9.38 27.62
N TYR A 476 10.63 9.65 28.87
CA TYR A 476 9.66 10.07 29.88
C TYR A 476 9.08 11.46 29.61
N ALA A 477 9.87 12.39 29.10
CA ALA A 477 9.39 13.70 28.66
C ALA A 477 8.33 13.56 27.55
N ARG A 478 8.51 12.66 26.57
CA ARG A 478 7.49 12.39 25.54
C ARG A 478 6.20 11.80 26.13
N LEU A 479 6.31 10.94 27.14
CA LEU A 479 5.15 10.28 27.77
C LEU A 479 4.37 11.24 28.69
N PHE A 480 5.08 11.99 29.53
CA PHE A 480 4.46 12.77 30.61
C PHE A 480 4.27 14.24 30.24
N ALA A 481 5.13 14.81 29.41
CA ALA A 481 5.08 16.22 29.02
C ALA A 481 5.30 16.42 27.50
N PRO A 482 4.36 15.97 26.63
CA PRO A 482 4.49 16.11 25.17
C PRO A 482 4.84 17.55 24.75
N GLY A 483 5.94 17.74 24.03
CA GLY A 483 6.48 19.05 23.66
C GLY A 483 7.54 19.62 24.61
N LEU A 484 7.95 18.88 25.65
CA LEU A 484 9.19 19.14 26.38
C LEU A 484 10.36 18.49 25.64
N HIS A 485 11.28 19.30 25.14
CA HIS A 485 12.46 18.82 24.42
C HIS A 485 13.60 18.53 25.39
N VAL A 486 14.24 17.36 25.26
CA VAL A 486 15.37 16.97 26.11
C VAL A 486 16.67 17.01 25.31
N LEU A 487 17.59 17.87 25.72
CA LEU A 487 18.91 18.05 25.10
C LEU A 487 20.01 17.57 26.03
N SER A 488 21.09 17.07 25.45
CA SER A 488 22.33 16.77 26.17
C SER A 488 23.21 18.02 26.30
N TYR A 489 24.02 18.13 27.36
CA TYR A 489 25.07 19.16 27.47
C TYR A 489 25.96 19.21 26.21
N ASN A 490 26.28 18.06 25.61
CA ASN A 490 27.12 18.00 24.41
C ASN A 490 26.42 18.55 23.15
N GLU A 491 25.09 18.65 23.17
CA GLU A 491 24.30 19.14 22.04
C GLU A 491 24.16 20.66 22.05
N VAL A 492 24.70 21.36 23.05
CA VAL A 492 24.73 22.82 23.09
C VAL A 492 26.05 23.30 22.49
N PRO A 493 26.03 24.07 21.38
CA PRO A 493 27.23 24.74 20.89
C PRO A 493 27.86 25.67 21.92
N ASP A 494 29.19 25.65 22.04
CA ASP A 494 29.97 26.48 22.99
C ASP A 494 29.78 27.99 22.81
N GLU A 495 29.30 28.40 21.63
CA GLU A 495 29.07 29.79 21.24
C GLU A 495 27.79 30.38 21.85
N LEU A 496 26.91 29.56 22.43
CA LEU A 496 25.62 29.98 22.96
C LEU A 496 25.71 30.35 24.44
N GLU A 497 25.02 31.40 24.83
CA GLU A 497 24.85 31.75 26.25
C GLU A 497 23.74 30.89 26.86
N LEU A 498 24.07 30.13 27.90
CA LEU A 498 23.12 29.27 28.62
C LEU A 498 22.45 30.05 29.76
N LYS A 499 21.12 30.13 29.72
CA LYS A 499 20.31 30.74 30.78
C LYS A 499 19.46 29.68 31.48
N ILE A 500 19.81 29.36 32.72
CA ILE A 500 19.09 28.38 33.53
C ILE A 500 17.91 29.07 34.22
N MET A 501 16.68 28.61 33.94
CA MET A 501 15.47 29.11 34.59
C MET A 501 15.17 28.41 35.91
N GLY A 502 15.55 27.14 36.02
CA GLY A 502 15.27 26.33 37.18
C GLY A 502 15.84 24.92 37.02
N ALA A 503 15.63 24.11 38.06
CA ALA A 503 16.04 22.72 38.10
C ALA A 503 14.83 21.82 38.35
N LEU A 504 14.79 20.69 37.65
CA LEU A 504 13.87 19.59 37.93
C LEU A 504 14.32 18.94 39.24
N MET A 505 13.40 18.89 40.22
CA MET A 505 13.65 18.29 41.53
C MET A 505 13.17 16.86 41.61
#